data_AF-A0A0A9HV20-F1
#
_entry.id   AF-A0A0A9HV20-F1
#
_cell.length_a   1.000
_cell.length_b   1.000
_cell.length_c   1.000
_cell.angle_alpha   90.00
_cell.angle_beta   90.00
_cell.angle_gamma   90.00
#
_symmetry.space_group_name_H-M   'P 1'
#
loop_
_entity.id
_entity.type
_entity.pdbx_description
1 polymer ?
#
loop_
_entity_poly.entity_id
_entity_poly.type
_entity_poly.pdbx_seq_one_letter_code
_entity_poly.pdbx_strand_id
1 'polypeptide(L)' 'MTRDHGPAWSTRQAPAGPLQFRLVVTGGYDGKWVWAESEVLPRRWEAGRVYDTGVQIADVAQEGCYPCDTQEWQ' A
#
# COMPACT_ATOMS: atom_id res chain seq x y z
N MET A 1 -9.92 2.54 6.97
CA MET A 1 -9.20 1.68 7.92
C MET A 1 -8.26 2.55 8.73
N THR A 2 -7.96 2.15 9.97
CA THR A 2 -7.01 2.85 10.84
C THR A 2 -5.79 1.95 11.04
N ARG A 3 -4.59 2.52 11.01
CA ARG A 3 -3.36 1.78 11.30
C ARG A 3 -3.32 1.46 12.80
N ASP A 4 -3.13 0.20 13.15
CA ASP A 4 -3.06 -0.24 14.55
C ASP A 4 -1.60 -0.25 15.04
N HIS A 5 -0.77 -1.14 14.48
CA HIS A 5 0.65 -1.27 14.80
C HIS A 5 1.38 -1.92 13.61
N GLY A 6 2.68 -1.61 13.44
CA GLY A 6 3.46 -2.19 12.34
C GLY A 6 2.76 -2.03 10.98
N PRO A 7 2.64 -3.13 10.19
CA PRO A 7 1.86 -3.21 8.96
C PRO A 7 0.45 -3.82 9.18
N ALA A 8 -0.23 -3.48 10.29
CA ALA A 8 -1.60 -3.93 10.58
C ALA A 8 -2.59 -2.75 10.56
N TRP A 9 -3.75 -2.98 9.96
CA TRP A 9 -4.85 -2.02 9.87
C TRP A 9 -6.18 -2.69 10.25
N SER A 10 -7.03 -1.94 10.95
CA SER A 10 -8.38 -2.38 11.31
C SER A 10 -9.47 -1.46 10.77
N THR A 11 -10.68 -1.99 10.67
CA THR A 11 -11.91 -1.21 10.45
C THR A 11 -13.08 -1.91 11.11
N ARG A 12 -13.98 -1.13 11.73
CA ARG A 12 -15.27 -1.63 12.23
C ARG A 12 -16.40 -1.51 11.21
N GLN A 13 -16.10 -0.92 10.05
CA GLN A 13 -17.06 -0.56 9.01
C GLN A 13 -16.64 -1.16 7.67
N ALA A 14 -16.35 -2.46 7.64
CA ALA A 14 -16.14 -3.17 6.39
C ALA A 14 -17.46 -3.25 5.61
N PRO A 15 -17.49 -2.93 4.30
CA PRO A 15 -18.69 -3.09 3.49
C PRO A 15 -19.03 -4.58 3.31
N ALA A 16 -20.29 -4.85 2.94
CA ALA A 16 -20.73 -6.21 2.67
C ALA A 16 -20.25 -6.70 1.30
N GLY A 17 -19.86 -7.97 1.20
CA GLY A 17 -19.47 -8.61 -0.06
C GLY A 17 -17.96 -8.82 -0.19
N PRO A 18 -17.49 -9.21 -1.39
CA PRO A 18 -16.06 -9.23 -1.71
C PRO A 18 -15.45 -7.83 -1.59
N LEU A 19 -14.19 -7.74 -1.15
CA LEU A 19 -13.51 -6.48 -0.86
C LEU A 19 -12.33 -6.26 -1.80
N GLN A 20 -12.36 -5.12 -2.49
CA GLN A 20 -11.21 -4.54 -3.18
C GLN A 20 -10.46 -3.60 -2.23
N PHE A 21 -9.13 -3.55 -2.36
CA PHE A 21 -8.27 -2.70 -1.54
C PHE A 21 -7.61 -1.60 -2.35
N ARG A 22 -7.46 -0.45 -1.69
CA ARG A 22 -6.61 0.66 -2.13
C ARG A 22 -5.72 1.08 -0.97
N LEU A 23 -4.44 1.30 -1.27
CA LEU A 23 -3.43 1.73 -0.32
C LEU A 23 -2.76 3.01 -0.81
N VAL A 24 -2.31 3.85 0.13
CA VAL A 24 -1.30 4.86 -0.17
C VAL A 24 0.06 4.22 0.06
N VAL A 25 0.94 4.30 -0.92
CA VAL A 25 2.35 3.93 -0.77
C VAL A 25 3.17 5.19 -0.87
N THR A 26 3.84 5.52 0.23
CA THR A 26 4.77 6.65 0.32
C THR A 26 6.17 6.18 -0.01
N GLY A 27 6.77 6.81 -1.02
CA GLY A 27 8.15 6.57 -1.44
C GLY A 27 8.77 7.90 -1.86
N GLY A 28 9.70 8.42 -1.07
CA GLY A 28 10.23 9.77 -1.26
C GLY A 28 9.35 10.83 -0.59
N TYR A 29 9.12 11.95 -1.27
CA TYR A 29 8.33 13.08 -0.75
C TYR A 29 6.80 12.84 -0.84
N ASP A 30 6.35 12.02 -1.78
CA ASP A 30 4.94 11.91 -2.17
C ASP A 30 4.35 10.54 -1.81
N GLY A 31 3.02 10.50 -1.61
CA GLY A 31 2.25 9.26 -1.53
C GLY A 31 1.50 8.98 -2.82
N LYS A 32 1.61 7.76 -3.36
CA LYS A 32 0.82 7.32 -4.50
C LYS A 32 -0.32 6.39 -4.09
N TRP A 33 -1.44 6.48 -4.80
CA TRP A 33 -2.52 5.51 -4.65
C TRP A 33 -2.26 4.27 -5.48
N VAL A 34 -2.35 3.10 -4.85
CA VAL A 34 -2.23 1.80 -5.49
C VAL A 34 -3.48 0.98 -5.18
N TRP A 35 -4.03 0.33 -6.19
CA TRP A 35 -5.31 -0.38 -6.12
C TRP A 35 -5.07 -1.83 -6.53
N ALA A 36 -5.77 -2.76 -5.88
CA ALA A 36 -5.93 -4.10 -6.45
C ALA A 36 -6.85 -4.01 -7.68
N GLU A 37 -6.55 -4.74 -8.75
CA GLU A 37 -7.36 -4.70 -9.98
C GLU A 37 -8.76 -5.32 -9.81
N SER A 38 -8.90 -6.22 -8.84
CA SER A 38 -10.14 -6.93 -8.50
C SER A 38 -10.30 -7.10 -6.99
N GLU A 39 -11.42 -7.67 -6.56
CA GLU A 39 -11.67 -7.99 -5.16
C GLU A 39 -10.74 -9.08 -4.66
N VAL A 40 -9.98 -8.77 -3.61
CA VAL A 40 -8.91 -9.62 -3.08
C VAL A 40 -9.42 -10.49 -1.92
N LEU A 41 -10.31 -9.94 -1.09
CA LEU A 41 -10.95 -10.73 -0.03
C LEU A 41 -12.33 -11.20 -0.48
N PRO A 42 -12.60 -12.51 -0.51
CA PRO A 42 -13.93 -13.02 -0.81
C PRO A 42 -14.87 -12.77 0.38
N ARG A 43 -16.18 -12.72 0.16
CA ARG A 43 -17.20 -12.47 1.20
C ARG A 43 -17.02 -13.28 2.50
N ARG A 44 -16.50 -14.50 2.41
CA ARG A 44 -16.20 -15.39 3.55
C ARG A 44 -14.68 -15.62 3.63
N TRP A 45 -13.92 -14.57 3.89
CA TRP A 45 -12.49 -14.71 4.17
C TRP A 45 -12.29 -15.37 5.55
N GLU A 46 -11.16 -16.05 5.73
CA GLU A 46 -10.84 -16.73 6.99
C GLU A 46 -9.63 -16.08 7.66
N ALA A 47 -9.62 -16.08 8.99
CA ALA A 47 -8.50 -15.60 9.76
C ALA A 47 -7.23 -16.44 9.47
N GLY A 48 -6.09 -15.78 9.33
CA GLY A 48 -4.80 -16.44 9.08
C GLY A 48 -4.56 -16.88 7.63
N ARG A 49 -5.54 -16.76 6.73
CA ARG A 49 -5.34 -16.99 5.29
C ARG A 49 -4.61 -15.81 4.65
N VAL A 50 -3.77 -16.11 3.67
CA VAL A 50 -3.13 -15.13 2.79
C VAL A 50 -3.94 -15.00 1.51
N TYR A 51 -4.21 -13.76 1.11
CA TYR A 51 -4.87 -13.42 -0.15
C TYR A 51 -3.94 -12.50 -0.92
N ASP A 52 -3.50 -12.95 -2.10
CA ASP A 52 -2.56 -12.20 -2.92
C ASP A 52 -3.29 -11.21 -3.83
N THR A 53 -2.85 -9.96 -3.82
CA THR A 53 -3.39 -8.88 -4.65
C THR A 53 -2.83 -8.92 -6.08
N GLY A 54 -1.69 -9.57 -6.29
CA GLY A 54 -0.91 -9.51 -7.54
C GLY A 54 -0.25 -8.16 -7.83
N VAL A 55 -0.54 -7.12 -7.04
CA VAL A 55 -0.03 -5.77 -7.22
C VAL A 55 1.48 -5.73 -6.98
N GLN A 56 2.22 -5.17 -7.92
CA GLN A 56 3.66 -4.93 -7.82
C GLN A 56 3.95 -3.43 -7.82
N ILE A 57 4.93 -3.02 -7.01
CA ILE A 57 5.36 -1.63 -6.91
C ILE A 57 6.83 -1.58 -7.30
N ALA A 58 7.12 -0.99 -8.45
CA ALA A 58 8.46 -0.86 -9.01
C ALA A 58 9.03 0.56 -8.88
N ASP A 59 8.34 1.46 -8.17
CA ASP A 59 8.77 2.84 -8.04
C ASP A 59 10.06 2.92 -7.23
N VAL A 60 10.98 3.76 -7.72
CA VAL A 60 12.15 4.17 -6.98
C VAL A 60 11.80 5.46 -6.26
N ALA A 61 11.93 5.46 -4.93
CA ALA A 61 11.73 6.66 -4.12
C ALA A 61 12.65 7.77 -4.62
N GLN A 62 12.08 8.89 -5.07
CA GLN A 62 12.84 10.09 -5.35
C GLN A 62 12.91 10.94 -4.10
N GLU A 63 14.12 11.32 -3.69
CA GLU A 63 14.29 12.33 -2.66
C GLU A 63 13.82 13.68 -3.19
N GLY A 64 13.33 14.56 -2.29
CA GLY A 64 12.89 15.91 -2.66
C GLY A 64 14.01 16.81 -3.19
N CYS A 65 15.25 16.32 -3.24
CA CYS A 65 16.32 16.96 -3.98
C CYS A 65 16.22 16.53 -5.46
N TYR A 66 15.66 17.34 -6.34
CA TYR A 66 15.89 17.14 -7.77
C TYR A 66 16.24 18.45 -8.47
N PRO A 67 17.42 18.52 -9.12
CA PRO A 67 18.50 17.51 -9.10
C PRO A 67 19.16 17.43 -7.71
N CYS A 68 19.31 16.21 -7.17
CA CYS A 68 20.14 16.02 -5.97
C CYS A 68 21.57 16.44 -6.28
N ASP A 69 22.27 16.92 -5.25
CA ASP A 69 23.69 17.23 -5.38
C ASP A 69 24.45 15.98 -5.83
N THR A 70 25.08 16.06 -7.00
CA THR A 70 25.88 14.96 -7.56
C THR A 70 27.35 15.08 -7.16
N GLN A 71 27.70 16.02 -6.27
CA GLN A 71 29.07 16.15 -5.80
C GLN A 71 29.45 14.98 -4.90
N GLU A 72 30.56 14.33 -5.23
CA GLU A 72 31.24 13.44 -4.30
C GLU A 72 31.82 14.29 -3.17
N TRP A 73 31.37 14.04 -1.93
CA TRP A 73 31.92 14.70 -0.76
C TRP A 73 33.41 14.38 -0.64
N GLN A 74 34.24 15.42 -0.67
CA GLN A 74 35.70 15.35 -0.55
C GLN A 74 36.16 15.29 0.90
#